data_AF-A0A2R6DVR0-F1
#
_entry.id   AF-A0A2R6DVR0-F1
#
_cell.length_a   1.000
_cell.length_b   1.000
_cell.length_c   1.000
_cell.angle_alpha   90.00
_cell.angle_beta   90.00
_cell.angle_gamma   90.00
#
_symmetry.space_group_name_H-M   'P 1'
#
loop_
_entity.id
_entity.type
_entity.pdbx_description
1 polymer ?
#
loop_
_entity_poly.entity_id
_entity_poly.type
_entity_poly.pdbx_seq_one_letter_code
_entity_poly.pdbx_strand_id
1 'polypeptide(L)'
;MPECPTCGSEFDSRRGLGVHHSQAHDVLLPNRDCHHCGTEFHSEHEKKYCSDDCRDTAVSFEGENHPNYRDAREETTCDICGTIFEYYPSEKKGLYCGSCVRNENWRYRPEITGEENPLWEGGQQELDCEQCGATVIRWPSNITSKYVFCSDECQYAWLSKTFTGEGHPNWDGGGEANYGPGWHRARRRALERDEYTCVRCGASRDELGHVDPDLLRAPE
;
A
#
# COMPACT_ATOMS: atom_id res chain seq x y z
N MET A 1 53.97 32.25 -31.69
CA MET A 1 53.39 30.90 -31.91
C MET A 1 54.09 29.95 -30.96
N PRO A 2 53.43 28.93 -30.38
CA PRO A 2 54.11 27.95 -29.55
C PRO A 2 55.12 27.12 -30.36
N GLU A 3 56.35 27.04 -29.85
CA GLU A 3 57.47 26.32 -30.48
C GLU A 3 57.79 25.05 -29.69
N CYS A 4 58.17 23.98 -30.40
CA CYS A 4 58.58 22.73 -29.76
C CYS A 4 59.97 22.88 -29.11
N PRO A 5 60.12 22.64 -27.80
CA PRO A 5 61.40 22.81 -27.11
C PRO A 5 62.49 21.81 -27.55
N THR A 6 62.10 20.70 -28.17
CA THR A 6 63.04 19.64 -28.59
C THR A 6 63.48 19.77 -30.05
N CYS A 7 62.59 20.18 -30.95
CA CYS A 7 62.87 20.19 -32.40
C CYS A 7 62.66 21.56 -33.07
N GLY A 8 62.25 22.59 -32.33
CA GLY A 8 62.07 23.95 -32.84
C GLY A 8 60.92 24.14 -33.83
N SER A 9 60.06 23.13 -34.02
CA SER A 9 58.90 23.24 -34.91
C SER A 9 57.85 24.20 -34.34
N GLU A 10 57.28 25.07 -35.18
CA GLU A 10 56.25 26.04 -34.82
C GLU A 10 54.83 25.47 -35.02
N PHE A 11 53.92 25.80 -34.11
CA PHE A 11 52.52 25.35 -34.17
C PHE A 11 51.55 26.51 -33.98
N ASP A 12 50.36 26.40 -34.57
CA ASP A 12 49.31 27.42 -34.46
C ASP A 12 48.61 27.45 -33.09
N SER A 13 48.73 26.38 -32.27
CA SER A 13 48.09 26.29 -30.95
C SER A 13 48.87 25.43 -29.96
N ARG A 14 48.70 25.69 -28.65
CA ARG A 14 49.30 24.87 -27.58
C ARG A 14 48.84 23.42 -27.62
N ARG A 15 47.59 23.18 -28.04
CA ARG A 15 47.05 21.83 -28.25
C ARG A 15 47.76 21.11 -29.39
N GLY A 16 48.02 21.80 -30.50
CA GLY A 16 48.79 21.26 -31.63
C GLY A 16 50.22 20.90 -31.24
N LEU A 17 50.89 21.79 -30.49
CA LEU A 17 52.21 21.52 -29.92
C LEU A 17 52.19 20.29 -28.99
N GLY A 18 51.19 20.17 -28.11
CA GLY A 18 51.05 19.04 -27.19
C GLY A 18 50.91 17.68 -27.90
N VAL A 19 50.13 17.63 -28.98
CA VAL A 19 49.97 16.41 -29.80
C VAL A 19 51.26 16.04 -30.53
N HIS A 20 51.96 17.03 -31.09
CA HIS A 20 53.24 16.78 -31.74
C HIS A 20 54.28 16.26 -30.75
N HIS A 21 54.40 16.89 -29.58
CA HIS A 21 55.42 16.53 -28.60
C HIS A 21 55.21 15.11 -28.03
N SER A 22 53.96 14.70 -27.82
CA SER A 22 53.66 13.34 -27.38
C SER A 22 53.92 12.30 -28.47
N GLN A 23 53.64 12.60 -29.74
CA GLN A 23 53.83 11.64 -30.84
C GLN A 23 55.27 11.56 -31.36
N ALA A 24 55.99 12.70 -31.40
CA ALA A 24 57.33 12.79 -31.97
C ALA A 24 58.45 12.61 -30.93
N HIS A 25 58.18 12.94 -29.67
CA HIS A 25 59.18 12.91 -28.59
C HIS A 25 58.78 12.05 -27.39
N ASP A 26 57.62 11.40 -27.41
CA ASP A 26 57.11 10.51 -26.36
C ASP A 26 57.06 11.16 -24.96
N VAL A 27 56.90 12.48 -24.91
CA VAL A 27 56.86 13.27 -23.67
C VAL A 27 55.61 14.15 -23.66
N LEU A 28 54.89 14.14 -22.55
CA LEU A 28 53.70 14.96 -22.34
C LEU A 28 54.11 16.33 -21.79
N LEU A 29 53.75 17.40 -22.52
CA LEU A 29 53.92 18.76 -22.04
C LEU A 29 52.91 19.06 -20.93
N PRO A 30 53.27 19.88 -19.93
CA PRO A 30 52.34 20.25 -18.88
C PRO A 30 51.13 21.01 -19.44
N ASN A 31 49.97 20.78 -18.84
CA ASN A 31 48.72 21.41 -19.24
C ASN A 31 48.07 22.24 -18.13
N ARG A 32 48.61 22.19 -16.90
CA ARG A 32 48.06 22.87 -15.72
C ARG A 32 49.16 23.24 -14.73
N ASP A 33 48.90 24.25 -13.92
CA ASP A 33 49.75 24.69 -12.81
C ASP A 33 49.20 24.19 -11.47
N CYS A 34 50.06 23.70 -10.58
CA CYS A 34 49.69 23.26 -9.24
C CYS A 34 49.32 24.47 -8.37
N HIS A 35 48.12 24.47 -7.77
CA HIS A 35 47.67 25.58 -6.93
C HIS A 35 48.48 25.75 -5.62
N HIS A 36 49.18 24.70 -5.18
CA HIS A 36 49.96 24.73 -3.94
C HIS A 36 51.41 25.18 -4.18
N CYS A 37 52.15 24.49 -5.05
CA CYS A 37 53.58 24.75 -5.29
C CYS A 37 53.87 25.52 -6.59
N GLY A 38 52.86 25.78 -7.41
CA GLY A 38 53.02 26.51 -8.68
C GLY A 38 53.73 25.72 -9.79
N THR A 39 54.07 24.45 -9.59
CA THR A 39 54.73 23.66 -10.63
C THR A 39 53.77 23.28 -11.75
N GLU A 40 54.26 23.40 -12.98
CA GLU A 40 53.57 22.94 -14.19
C GLU A 40 53.57 21.40 -14.23
N PHE A 41 52.39 20.80 -14.44
CA PHE A 41 52.23 19.34 -14.52
C PHE A 41 51.24 18.94 -15.62
N HIS A 42 51.30 17.67 -16.03
CA HIS A 42 50.34 17.10 -16.98
C HIS A 42 49.32 16.22 -16.24
N SER A 43 48.04 16.45 -16.48
CA SER A 43 46.96 15.57 -16.02
C SER A 43 45.85 15.48 -17.07
N GLU A 44 45.39 14.26 -17.33
CA GLU A 44 44.22 14.02 -18.21
C GLU A 44 42.92 14.53 -17.58
N HIS A 45 42.85 14.51 -16.24
CA HIS A 45 41.71 14.98 -15.46
C HIS A 45 41.92 16.41 -14.95
N GLU A 46 40.83 17.08 -14.58
CA GLU A 46 40.83 18.41 -13.98
C GLU A 46 41.33 18.40 -12.53
N LYS A 47 42.64 18.18 -12.36
CA LYS A 47 43.30 18.21 -11.06
C LYS A 47 43.84 19.61 -10.75
N LYS A 48 43.74 20.02 -9.48
CA LYS A 48 44.26 21.31 -8.96
C LYS A 48 45.68 21.22 -8.42
N TYR A 49 46.14 20.02 -8.07
CA TYR A 49 47.43 19.80 -7.42
C TYR A 49 48.25 18.76 -8.20
N CYS A 50 49.57 18.93 -8.23
CA CYS A 50 50.48 18.05 -8.96
C CYS A 50 50.68 16.68 -8.27
N SER A 51 50.56 16.62 -6.95
CA SER A 51 50.72 15.41 -6.15
C SER A 51 49.71 15.36 -5.01
N ASP A 52 49.54 14.17 -4.44
CA ASP A 52 48.74 13.98 -3.23
C ASP A 52 49.33 14.78 -2.05
N ASP A 53 50.66 14.90 -1.93
CA ASP A 53 51.30 15.74 -0.90
C ASP A 53 50.92 17.23 -1.02
N CYS A 54 50.92 17.76 -2.26
CA CYS A 54 50.52 19.14 -2.51
C CYS A 54 49.03 19.36 -2.27
N ARG A 55 48.19 18.35 -2.53
CA ARG A 55 46.78 18.38 -2.15
C ARG A 55 46.67 18.42 -0.63
N ASP A 56 47.26 17.46 0.06
CA ASP A 56 47.07 17.24 1.50
C ASP A 56 47.64 18.39 2.33
N THR A 57 48.68 19.08 1.85
CA THR A 57 49.18 20.31 2.47
C THR A 57 48.23 21.50 2.25
N ALA A 58 47.63 21.60 1.06
CA ALA A 58 46.74 22.71 0.71
C ALA A 58 45.34 22.57 1.32
N VAL A 59 44.81 21.35 1.45
CA VAL A 59 43.57 21.07 2.18
C VAL A 59 43.91 20.60 3.60
N SER A 60 43.92 21.54 4.55
CA SER A 60 44.01 21.20 5.97
C SER A 60 42.78 20.37 6.37
N PHE A 61 43.03 19.12 6.74
CA PHE A 61 42.05 18.21 7.33
C PHE A 61 42.09 18.24 8.87
N GLU A 62 42.70 19.29 9.46
CA GLU A 62 42.86 19.43 10.90
C GLU A 62 41.74 20.31 11.50
N GLY A 63 41.30 19.95 12.71
CA GLY A 63 40.30 20.72 13.45
C GLY A 63 38.94 20.81 12.74
N GLU A 64 38.30 21.97 12.83
CA GLU A 64 36.96 22.25 12.29
C GLU A 64 36.84 22.06 10.77
N ASN A 65 37.96 22.09 10.04
CA ASN A 65 37.99 21.88 8.60
C ASN A 65 37.89 20.40 8.20
N HIS A 66 37.98 19.47 9.16
CA HIS A 66 37.82 18.05 8.90
C HIS A 66 36.34 17.71 8.60
N PRO A 67 36.02 17.04 7.48
CA PRO A 67 34.65 16.63 7.17
C PRO A 67 34.01 15.74 8.25
N ASN A 68 34.82 15.06 9.06
CA ASN A 68 34.36 14.26 10.20
C ASN A 68 34.82 14.87 11.53
N TYR A 69 34.86 16.19 11.68
CA TYR A 69 35.18 16.82 12.97
C TYR A 69 34.13 16.45 14.03
N ARG A 70 34.58 15.83 15.14
CA ARG A 70 33.71 15.21 16.17
C ARG A 70 33.60 16.01 17.48
N ASP A 71 34.19 17.20 17.55
CA ASP A 71 34.16 18.04 18.76
C ASP A 71 33.17 19.22 18.67
N ALA A 72 32.27 19.23 17.67
CA ALA A 72 31.17 20.18 17.55
C ALA A 72 29.97 19.79 18.43
N ARG A 73 30.17 19.70 19.75
CA ARG A 73 29.06 19.52 20.70
C ARG A 73 28.50 20.88 21.10
N GLU A 74 27.19 20.96 21.21
CA GLU A 74 26.48 22.11 21.76
C GLU A 74 25.78 21.73 23.06
N GLU A 75 25.64 22.70 23.96
CA GLU A 75 24.89 22.56 25.21
C GLU A 75 23.50 23.18 25.08
N THR A 76 22.50 22.49 25.62
CA THR A 76 21.11 22.94 25.64
C THR A 76 20.38 22.43 26.88
N THR A 77 19.23 23.01 27.18
CA THR A 77 18.38 22.64 28.32
C THR A 77 17.27 21.69 27.86
N CYS A 78 17.04 20.60 28.60
CA CYS A 78 15.95 19.67 28.31
C CYS A 78 14.59 20.29 28.63
N ASP A 79 13.66 20.30 27.67
CA ASP A 79 12.31 20.86 27.85
C ASP A 79 11.46 20.12 28.89
N ILE A 80 11.77 18.85 29.17
CA ILE A 80 10.96 17.99 30.07
C ILE A 80 11.40 18.12 31.52
N CYS A 81 12.70 18.16 31.78
CA CYS A 81 13.25 18.09 33.14
C CYS A 81 14.20 19.24 33.51
N GLY A 82 14.48 20.15 32.57
CA GLY A 82 15.35 21.31 32.80
C GLY A 82 16.84 20.99 32.95
N THR A 83 17.27 19.74 32.74
CA THR A 83 18.69 19.38 32.82
C THR A 83 19.45 19.89 31.61
N ILE A 84 20.63 20.48 31.82
CA ILE A 84 21.57 20.83 30.76
C ILE A 84 22.22 19.55 30.23
N PHE A 85 22.34 19.42 28.91
CA PHE A 85 22.99 18.29 28.27
C PHE A 85 23.71 18.69 26.99
N GLU A 86 24.76 17.94 26.66
CA GLU A 86 25.49 18.07 25.40
C GLU A 86 24.85 17.21 24.30
N TYR A 87 24.87 17.71 23.07
CA TYR A 87 24.43 16.99 21.89
C TYR A 87 25.22 17.38 20.65
N TYR A 88 25.17 16.53 19.63
CA TYR A 88 25.68 16.83 18.30
C TYR A 88 24.55 17.44 17.44
N PRO A 89 24.68 18.70 17.00
CA PRO A 89 23.69 19.32 16.11
C PRO A 89 23.51 18.59 14.78
N SER A 90 24.57 17.92 14.32
CA SER A 90 24.54 17.07 13.12
C SER A 90 23.69 15.80 13.29
N GLU A 91 23.54 15.30 14.52
CA GLU A 91 22.79 14.06 14.78
C GLU A 91 21.33 14.33 15.13
N LYS A 92 21.04 15.37 15.92
CA LYS A 92 19.69 15.65 16.43
C LYS A 92 19.51 17.11 16.84
N LYS A 93 18.25 17.55 16.88
CA LYS A 93 17.86 18.82 17.52
C LYS A 93 17.91 18.66 19.03
N GLY A 94 18.65 19.54 19.71
CA GLY A 94 18.91 19.50 21.15
C GLY A 94 17.72 19.91 22.02
N LEU A 95 16.65 19.12 22.03
CA LEU A 95 15.42 19.41 22.78
C LEU A 95 15.29 18.57 24.06
N TYR A 96 15.68 17.30 24.00
CA TYR A 96 15.47 16.34 25.09
C TYR A 96 16.76 15.62 25.48
N CYS A 97 17.03 15.54 26.78
CA CYS A 97 18.18 14.81 27.29
C CYS A 97 18.01 13.29 27.12
N GLY A 98 19.13 12.55 27.11
CA GLY A 98 19.12 11.11 26.86
C GLY A 98 18.29 10.29 27.85
N SER A 99 18.17 10.73 29.12
CA SER A 99 17.32 10.07 30.11
C SER A 99 15.83 10.26 29.81
N CYS A 100 15.39 11.48 29.50
CA CYS A 100 14.00 11.74 29.12
C CYS A 100 13.61 11.03 27.82
N VAL A 101 14.53 10.94 26.85
CA VAL A 101 14.32 10.17 25.61
C VAL A 101 14.12 8.67 25.89
N ARG A 102 14.95 8.09 26.77
CA ARG A 102 14.85 6.66 27.15
C ARG A 102 13.61 6.37 27.97
N ASN A 103 13.25 7.25 28.89
CA ASN A 103 12.17 7.03 29.86
C ASN A 103 10.78 7.42 29.32
N GLU A 104 10.60 7.42 28.00
CA GLU A 104 9.34 7.63 27.27
C GLU A 104 8.60 8.95 27.50
N ASN A 105 9.06 9.82 28.41
CA ASN A 105 8.34 11.02 28.85
C ASN A 105 8.23 12.13 27.79
N TRP A 106 8.84 11.94 26.62
CA TRP A 106 8.74 12.82 25.45
C TRP A 106 7.68 12.36 24.45
N ARG A 107 7.20 11.12 24.54
CA ARG A 107 6.18 10.61 23.62
C ARG A 107 4.82 11.08 24.10
N TYR A 108 4.11 11.79 23.23
CA TYR A 108 2.68 12.02 23.44
C TYR A 108 1.98 10.66 23.56
N ARG A 109 1.37 10.42 24.72
CA ARG A 109 0.54 9.24 24.95
C ARG A 109 -0.91 9.66 24.71
N PRO A 110 -1.52 9.28 23.58
CA PRO A 110 -2.93 9.55 23.38
C PRO A 110 -3.73 8.86 24.49
N GLU A 111 -4.81 9.51 24.94
CA GLU A 111 -5.76 8.89 25.84
C GLU A 111 -6.48 7.77 25.07
N ILE A 112 -6.21 6.52 25.43
CA ILE A 112 -6.74 5.33 24.73
C ILE A 112 -8.04 4.79 25.37
N THR A 113 -8.65 5.56 26.26
CA THR A 113 -9.81 5.14 27.04
C THR A 113 -11.01 6.03 26.78
N GLY A 114 -12.20 5.43 26.72
CA GLY A 114 -13.45 6.17 26.58
C GLY A 114 -13.57 6.92 25.26
N GLU A 115 -14.21 8.08 25.32
CA GLU A 115 -14.52 8.92 24.15
C GLU A 115 -13.29 9.59 23.53
N GLU A 116 -12.19 9.68 24.29
CA GLU A 116 -10.93 10.26 23.79
C GLU A 116 -10.10 9.28 22.95
N ASN A 117 -10.47 8.00 22.93
CA ASN A 117 -9.80 7.01 22.10
C ASN A 117 -10.01 7.35 20.60
N PRO A 118 -8.94 7.50 19.80
CA PRO A 118 -9.05 7.76 18.36
C PRO A 118 -9.85 6.71 17.57
N LEU A 119 -10.02 5.50 18.12
CA LEU A 119 -10.81 4.41 17.56
C LEU A 119 -12.25 4.36 18.13
N TRP A 120 -12.67 5.37 18.89
CA TRP A 120 -14.02 5.42 19.43
C TRP A 120 -15.05 5.66 18.33
N GLU A 121 -15.87 4.65 18.04
CA GLU A 121 -16.94 4.70 17.03
C GLU A 121 -18.31 5.11 17.63
N GLY A 122 -18.31 5.67 18.85
CA GLY A 122 -19.52 5.99 19.59
C GLY A 122 -19.96 4.85 20.54
N GLY A 123 -20.85 5.21 21.46
CA GLY A 123 -21.40 4.28 22.45
C GLY A 123 -22.41 3.31 21.86
N GLN A 124 -23.18 2.67 22.74
CA GLN A 124 -24.31 1.86 22.33
C GLN A 124 -25.36 2.72 21.61
N GLN A 125 -25.89 2.21 20.49
CA GLN A 125 -26.92 2.87 19.69
C GLN A 125 -28.26 2.16 19.89
N GLU A 126 -29.33 2.97 19.97
CA GLU A 126 -30.71 2.51 19.94
C GLU A 126 -31.17 2.37 18.49
N LEU A 127 -31.67 1.19 18.14
CA LEU A 127 -32.11 0.82 16.80
C LEU A 127 -33.46 0.13 16.90
N ASP A 128 -34.27 0.20 15.85
CA ASP A 128 -35.56 -0.47 15.82
C ASP A 128 -35.48 -1.80 15.07
N CYS A 129 -36.17 -2.82 15.58
CA CYS A 129 -36.31 -4.11 14.90
C CYS A 129 -37.19 -3.95 13.65
N GLU A 130 -36.68 -4.34 12.47
CA GLU A 130 -37.40 -4.21 11.20
C GLU A 130 -38.71 -5.04 11.16
N GLN A 131 -38.76 -6.14 11.92
CA GLN A 131 -39.91 -7.05 11.90
C GLN A 131 -41.01 -6.67 12.90
N CYS A 132 -40.65 -6.23 14.11
CA CYS A 132 -41.62 -5.99 15.20
C CYS A 132 -41.62 -4.55 15.74
N GLY A 133 -40.67 -3.71 15.33
CA GLY A 133 -40.52 -2.33 15.80
C GLY A 133 -39.99 -2.19 17.23
N ALA A 134 -39.57 -3.28 17.89
CA ALA A 134 -38.99 -3.21 19.23
C ALA A 134 -37.61 -2.54 19.20
N THR A 135 -37.35 -1.66 20.16
CA THR A 135 -36.05 -1.00 20.32
C THR A 135 -35.00 -1.99 20.84
N VAL A 136 -33.84 -1.97 20.21
CA VAL A 136 -32.67 -2.79 20.54
C VAL A 136 -31.45 -1.91 20.71
N ILE A 137 -30.63 -2.24 21.70
CA ILE A 137 -29.41 -1.50 22.03
C ILE A 137 -28.21 -2.33 21.57
N ARG A 138 -27.39 -1.81 20.65
CA ARG A 138 -26.21 -2.52 20.13
C ARG A 138 -25.02 -1.60 19.96
N TRP A 139 -23.83 -2.19 20.05
CA TRP A 139 -22.59 -1.54 19.64
C TRP A 139 -22.52 -1.47 18.11
N PRO A 140 -21.99 -0.38 17.52
CA PRO A 140 -21.80 -0.26 16.07
C PRO A 140 -21.07 -1.46 15.45
N SER A 141 -20.06 -2.00 16.14
CA SER A 141 -19.30 -3.18 15.74
C SER A 141 -20.13 -4.48 15.65
N ASN A 142 -21.30 -4.53 16.29
CA ASN A 142 -22.23 -5.66 16.24
C ASN A 142 -23.34 -5.50 15.18
N ILE A 143 -23.27 -4.44 14.36
CA ILE A 143 -24.22 -4.18 13.27
C ILE A 143 -23.59 -4.67 11.96
N THR A 144 -23.77 -5.96 11.66
CA THR A 144 -23.19 -6.57 10.45
C THR A 144 -24.04 -6.33 9.20
N SER A 145 -25.32 -6.02 9.36
CA SER A 145 -26.31 -6.01 8.28
C SER A 145 -27.11 -4.71 8.28
N LYS A 146 -27.67 -4.34 7.11
CA LYS A 146 -28.58 -3.19 6.97
C LYS A 146 -29.84 -3.33 7.84
N TYR A 147 -30.27 -4.57 8.09
CA TYR A 147 -31.48 -4.87 8.85
C TYR A 147 -31.11 -5.29 10.27
N VAL A 148 -31.88 -4.80 11.24
CA VAL A 148 -31.67 -5.04 12.66
C VAL A 148 -32.87 -5.81 13.20
N PHE A 149 -32.61 -6.83 14.01
CA PHE A 149 -33.63 -7.69 14.59
C PHE A 149 -33.44 -7.85 16.10
N CYS A 150 -34.53 -7.89 16.86
CA CYS A 150 -34.50 -8.11 18.31
C CYS A 150 -34.18 -9.55 18.70
N SER A 151 -34.51 -10.51 17.83
CA SER A 151 -34.30 -11.94 18.06
C SER A 151 -34.14 -12.67 16.73
N ASP A 152 -33.57 -13.88 16.81
CA ASP A 152 -33.46 -14.78 15.65
C ASP A 152 -34.84 -15.09 15.05
N GLU A 153 -35.88 -15.21 15.90
CA GLU A 153 -37.26 -15.41 15.46
C GLU A 153 -37.74 -14.29 14.53
N CYS A 154 -37.46 -13.03 14.88
CA CYS A 154 -37.80 -11.88 14.04
C CYS A 154 -37.00 -11.88 12.72
N GLN A 155 -35.73 -12.29 12.76
CA GLN A 155 -34.91 -12.45 11.57
C GLN A 155 -35.48 -13.54 10.64
N TYR A 156 -35.85 -14.71 11.17
CA TYR A 156 -36.44 -15.80 10.38
C TYR A 156 -37.82 -15.43 9.82
N ALA A 157 -38.65 -14.73 10.61
CA ALA A 157 -39.94 -14.24 10.14
C ALA A 157 -39.80 -13.24 8.98
N TRP A 158 -38.83 -12.33 9.07
CA TRP A 158 -38.51 -11.41 7.99
C TRP A 158 -37.95 -12.12 6.75
N LEU A 159 -37.04 -13.08 6.94
CA LEU A 159 -36.45 -13.88 5.85
C LEU A 159 -37.52 -14.66 5.10
N SER A 160 -38.42 -15.34 5.82
CA SER A 160 -39.49 -16.13 5.20
C SER A 160 -40.47 -15.28 4.39
N LYS A 161 -40.75 -14.05 4.84
CA LYS A 161 -41.59 -13.11 4.08
C LYS A 161 -40.87 -12.55 2.86
N THR A 162 -39.60 -12.21 2.99
CA THR A 162 -38.85 -11.47 1.96
C THR A 162 -38.30 -12.40 0.87
N PHE A 163 -37.82 -13.59 1.24
CA PHE A 163 -37.21 -14.55 0.32
C PHE A 163 -38.22 -15.59 -0.17
N THR A 164 -39.40 -15.15 -0.62
CA THR A 164 -40.41 -16.01 -1.25
C THR A 164 -40.86 -15.46 -2.60
N GLY A 165 -41.15 -16.37 -3.54
CA GLY A 165 -41.53 -16.01 -4.91
C GLY A 165 -40.49 -15.08 -5.54
N GLU A 166 -40.96 -13.93 -6.02
CA GLU A 166 -40.14 -12.91 -6.69
C GLU A 166 -39.01 -12.32 -5.85
N GLY A 167 -39.11 -12.42 -4.52
CA GLY A 167 -38.07 -11.94 -3.61
C GLY A 167 -36.92 -12.91 -3.39
N HIS A 168 -37.00 -14.17 -3.86
CA HIS A 168 -35.92 -15.13 -3.70
C HIS A 168 -34.86 -14.94 -4.82
N PRO A 169 -33.56 -14.77 -4.51
CA PRO A 169 -32.52 -14.50 -5.52
C PRO A 169 -32.41 -15.56 -6.63
N ASN A 170 -32.76 -16.81 -6.31
CA ASN A 170 -32.79 -17.92 -7.27
C ASN A 170 -34.16 -18.12 -7.93
N TRP A 171 -35.14 -17.24 -7.75
CA TRP A 171 -36.44 -17.35 -8.40
C TRP A 171 -36.38 -16.78 -9.80
N ASP A 172 -36.45 -17.67 -10.78
CA ASP A 172 -36.42 -17.34 -12.21
C ASP A 172 -37.84 -17.27 -12.77
N GLY A 173 -38.63 -16.33 -12.25
CA GLY A 173 -39.90 -15.92 -12.87
C GLY A 173 -41.08 -16.89 -12.78
N GLY A 174 -40.97 -18.03 -12.08
CA GLY A 174 -42.09 -18.95 -11.84
C GLY A 174 -42.84 -19.41 -13.10
N GLY A 175 -42.16 -19.47 -14.24
CA GLY A 175 -42.76 -19.86 -15.52
C GLY A 175 -42.90 -21.37 -15.68
N GLU A 176 -43.98 -21.81 -16.32
CA GLU A 176 -44.17 -23.19 -16.76
C GLU A 176 -42.94 -23.61 -17.59
N ALA A 177 -42.21 -24.62 -17.14
CA ALA A 177 -40.96 -25.03 -17.79
C ALA A 177 -41.20 -25.22 -19.29
N ASN A 178 -40.44 -24.49 -20.12
CA ASN A 178 -40.65 -24.50 -21.56
C ASN A 178 -40.08 -25.79 -22.17
N TYR A 179 -40.85 -26.88 -22.06
CA TYR A 179 -40.53 -28.21 -22.59
C TYR A 179 -40.52 -28.28 -24.13
N GLY A 180 -40.67 -27.13 -24.80
CA GLY A 180 -40.56 -26.98 -26.24
C GLY A 180 -41.89 -27.05 -26.99
N PRO A 181 -41.90 -26.66 -28.28
CA PRO A 181 -43.09 -26.66 -29.11
C PRO A 181 -43.72 -28.06 -29.22
N GLY A 182 -45.02 -28.16 -28.93
CA GLY A 182 -45.77 -29.41 -29.05
C GLY A 182 -45.83 -30.25 -27.78
N TRP A 183 -45.14 -29.87 -26.70
CA TRP A 183 -45.22 -30.58 -25.41
C TRP A 183 -46.65 -30.67 -24.88
N HIS A 184 -47.43 -29.59 -24.89
CA HIS A 184 -48.84 -29.64 -24.46
C HIS A 184 -49.69 -30.63 -25.26
N ARG A 185 -49.40 -30.80 -26.56
CA ARG A 185 -50.07 -31.77 -27.43
C ARG A 185 -49.65 -33.20 -27.09
N ALA A 186 -48.37 -33.42 -26.78
CA ALA A 186 -47.85 -34.71 -26.36
C ALA A 186 -48.37 -35.10 -24.97
N ARG A 187 -48.34 -34.18 -24.00
CA ARG A 187 -48.89 -34.37 -22.65
C ARG A 187 -50.39 -34.67 -22.69
N ARG A 188 -51.16 -33.92 -23.47
CA ARG A 188 -52.60 -34.20 -23.62
C ARG A 188 -52.86 -35.61 -24.16
N ARG A 189 -52.11 -36.05 -25.17
CA ARG A 189 -52.23 -37.43 -25.68
C ARG A 189 -51.91 -38.47 -24.63
N ALA A 190 -50.87 -38.25 -23.82
CA ALA A 190 -50.49 -39.19 -22.77
C ALA A 190 -51.61 -39.32 -21.72
N LEU A 191 -52.14 -38.19 -21.26
CA LEU A 191 -53.26 -38.16 -20.31
C LEU A 191 -54.54 -38.79 -20.87
N GLU A 192 -54.89 -38.52 -22.13
CA GLU A 192 -56.05 -39.12 -22.79
C GLU A 192 -55.86 -40.63 -23.02
N ARG A 193 -54.65 -41.07 -23.38
CA ARG A 193 -54.30 -42.50 -23.54
C ARG A 193 -54.47 -43.25 -22.23
N ASP A 194 -54.08 -42.63 -21.12
CA ASP A 194 -54.03 -43.25 -19.80
C ASP A 194 -55.30 -42.98 -18.98
N GLU A 195 -56.37 -42.46 -19.60
CA GLU A 195 -57.64 -42.10 -18.97
C GLU A 195 -57.46 -41.22 -17.71
N TYR A 196 -56.43 -40.38 -17.69
CA TYR A 196 -56.04 -39.55 -16.54
C TYR A 196 -55.70 -40.35 -15.27
N THR A 197 -55.24 -41.60 -15.44
CA THR A 197 -54.79 -42.47 -14.36
C THR A 197 -53.30 -42.76 -14.47
N CYS A 198 -52.63 -43.00 -13.33
CA CYS A 198 -51.23 -43.37 -13.33
C CYS A 198 -51.04 -44.79 -13.87
N VAL A 199 -50.26 -44.96 -14.94
CA VAL A 199 -49.99 -46.28 -15.57
C VAL A 199 -49.24 -47.27 -14.66
N ARG A 200 -48.62 -46.79 -13.57
CA ARG A 200 -47.90 -47.66 -12.62
C ARG A 200 -48.76 -48.12 -11.44
N CYS A 201 -49.58 -47.23 -10.87
CA CYS A 201 -50.33 -47.53 -9.65
C CYS A 201 -51.86 -47.45 -9.81
N GLY A 202 -52.36 -47.04 -10.97
CA GLY A 202 -53.80 -46.90 -11.23
C GLY A 202 -54.47 -45.72 -10.53
N ALA A 203 -53.73 -44.94 -9.73
CA ALA A 203 -54.29 -43.82 -8.99
C ALA A 203 -54.82 -42.73 -9.93
N SER A 204 -56.03 -42.26 -9.62
CA SER A 204 -56.69 -41.15 -10.29
C SER A 204 -56.17 -39.80 -9.77
N ARG A 205 -56.41 -38.73 -10.54
CA ARG A 205 -56.01 -37.36 -10.15
C ARG A 205 -56.57 -36.92 -8.79
N ASP A 206 -57.77 -37.39 -8.44
CA ASP A 206 -58.44 -37.01 -7.20
C ASP A 206 -57.82 -37.73 -5.98
N GLU A 207 -57.33 -38.96 -6.16
CA GLU A 207 -56.58 -39.69 -5.13
C GLU A 207 -55.17 -39.09 -4.90
N LEU A 208 -54.63 -38.38 -5.90
CA LEU A 208 -53.31 -37.75 -5.86
C LEU A 208 -53.32 -36.30 -5.38
N GLY A 209 -54.46 -35.77 -4.93
CA GLY A 209 -54.54 -34.43 -4.32
C GLY A 209 -54.17 -33.30 -5.29
N HIS A 210 -54.65 -33.36 -6.53
CA HIS A 210 -54.41 -32.38 -7.60
C HIS A 210 -52.97 -32.33 -8.15
N VAL A 211 -52.12 -33.29 -7.79
CA VAL A 211 -50.84 -33.50 -8.48
C VAL A 211 -51.12 -34.21 -9.81
N ASP A 212 -50.57 -33.68 -10.89
CA ASP A 212 -50.67 -34.27 -12.22
C ASP A 212 -50.04 -35.68 -12.22
N PRO A 213 -50.75 -36.74 -12.68
CA PRO A 213 -50.22 -38.10 -12.71
C PRO A 213 -48.89 -38.24 -13.47
N ASP A 214 -48.61 -37.33 -14.41
CA ASP A 214 -47.38 -37.28 -15.23
C ASP A 214 -46.15 -36.76 -14.46
N LEU A 215 -46.35 -36.11 -13.30
CA LEU A 215 -45.28 -35.54 -12.46
C LEU A 215 -44.84 -36.47 -11.32
N LEU A 216 -45.36 -37.69 -11.27
CA LEU A 216 -44.95 -38.68 -10.28
C LEU A 216 -43.55 -39.21 -10.61
N ARG A 217 -42.53 -38.56 -10.06
CA ARG A 217 -41.22 -39.19 -9.86
C ARG A 217 -41.43 -40.31 -8.85
N ALA A 218 -41.17 -41.55 -9.26
CA ALA A 218 -41.30 -42.70 -8.38
C ALA A 218 -40.47 -42.47 -7.10
N PRO A 219 -41.02 -42.67 -5.89
CA PRO A 219 -40.18 -42.97 -4.75
C PRO A 219 -39.46 -44.30 -5.03
N GLU A 220 -38.18 -44.37 -4.69
CA GLU A 220 -37.34 -45.58 -4.79
C GLU A 220 -37.94 -46.77 -4.01
#